data_AF-A0A7M7R3R8-F1
#
_entry.id   AF-A0A7M7R3R8-F1
#
_cell.length_a   1.000
_cell.length_b   1.000
_cell.length_c   1.000
_cell.angle_alpha   90.00
_cell.angle_beta   90.00
_cell.angle_gamma   90.00
#
_symmetry.space_group_name_H-M   'P 1'
#
loop_
_entity.id
_entity.type
_entity.pdbx_description
1 polymer ?
#
loop_
_entity_poly.entity_id
_entity_poly.type
_entity_poly.pdbx_seq_one_letter_code
_entity_poly.pdbx_strand_id
1 'polypeptide(L)'
;MSKNAFYFFMLDWQRRQQRRGEIFNSLKDVAADPRCSEDWKNISPQEKGIYIAKAKDSKIKAQGSMSKKTTIGEDLTEVELNLKREQEFQQKMLQYIDSVVSMGLLHNNLQKLKFIFIHVNWFYKREIGINKCEFCPAEFAVAQFSLENGVENIYHEVLKMKIPLGWKRDAIETSQQTHQIPIELEDGQSDFSYMFNELTKFLESNKTGNKFPPLFTAKDLSPVVESLLIKMIDASNGSIDDFIIYSIEALFGALRNAAVQKVDDRSIPLIVAENEFSKDFLCNTRGLECDFHKILDISQYCSKSIVKRWAFTICDYCCEYLNIKLIEGVHRPKETPFLQSSDQDKKSGKGASGIDKRIKHLSITDRLKVLEMNGVSGDHRSIVSERSYGIEQRRRNECKPLDIIDHGKASTSSLDNSALNIPTRPLRTPKTMPQAFLGSQESSTSDALNPNDFPPIRGRGINYKRKTTDIKSPLGKGRGK
;
A
#
# COMPACT_ATOMS: atom_id res chain seq x y z
N MET A 1 -35.82 13.71 -1.36
CA MET A 1 -37.26 13.43 -1.15
C MET A 1 -37.93 13.22 -2.50
N SER A 2 -38.68 12.12 -2.69
CA SER A 2 -39.33 11.85 -3.98
C SER A 2 -40.51 12.80 -4.21
N LYS A 3 -40.50 13.53 -5.33
CA LYS A 3 -41.59 14.45 -5.71
C LYS A 3 -42.81 13.63 -6.18
N ASN A 4 -43.98 13.91 -5.62
CA ASN A 4 -45.23 13.24 -5.97
C ASN A 4 -46.00 14.02 -7.07
N ALA A 5 -47.10 13.45 -7.58
CA ALA A 5 -47.90 14.10 -8.63
C ALA A 5 -48.44 15.47 -8.19
N PHE A 6 -48.86 15.58 -6.93
CA PHE A 6 -49.36 16.81 -6.34
C PHE A 6 -48.31 17.93 -6.33
N TYR A 7 -47.03 17.61 -6.11
CA TYR A 7 -45.93 18.57 -6.19
C TYR A 7 -45.83 19.25 -7.56
N PHE A 8 -45.93 18.49 -8.65
CA PHE A 8 -45.90 19.05 -10.00
C PHE A 8 -47.16 19.85 -10.32
N PHE A 9 -48.30 19.42 -9.77
CA PHE A 9 -49.54 20.18 -9.85
C PHE A 9 -49.45 21.53 -9.14
N MET A 10 -48.94 21.58 -7.90
CA MET A 10 -48.75 22.82 -7.15
C MET A 10 -47.87 23.82 -7.91
N LEU A 11 -46.80 23.36 -8.58
CA LEU A 11 -45.95 24.21 -9.40
C LEU A 11 -46.69 24.83 -10.60
N ASP A 12 -47.52 24.05 -11.30
CA ASP A 12 -48.30 24.54 -12.44
C ASP A 12 -49.48 25.41 -11.95
N TRP A 13 -50.07 25.11 -10.80
CA TRP A 13 -51.12 25.91 -10.15
C TRP A 13 -50.60 27.26 -9.68
N GLN A 14 -49.44 27.30 -8.99
CA GLN A 14 -48.77 28.53 -8.58
C GLN A 14 -48.50 29.44 -9.78
N ARG A 15 -47.98 28.87 -10.89
CA ARG A 15 -47.76 29.62 -12.13
C ARG A 15 -49.06 30.15 -12.75
N ARG A 16 -50.19 29.46 -12.60
CA ARG A 16 -51.50 29.95 -13.06
C ARG A 16 -52.02 31.12 -12.22
N GLN A 17 -51.86 31.05 -10.90
CA GLN A 17 -52.31 32.13 -10.01
C GLN A 17 -51.39 33.36 -10.06
N GLN A 18 -50.08 33.18 -10.24
CA GLN A 18 -49.13 34.28 -10.49
C GLN A 18 -49.47 35.07 -11.77
N ARG A 19 -49.93 34.39 -12.83
CA ARG A 19 -50.43 35.07 -14.05
C ARG A 19 -51.71 35.87 -13.81
N ARG A 20 -52.46 35.55 -12.76
CA ARG A 20 -53.66 36.27 -12.32
C ARG A 20 -53.35 37.37 -11.30
N GLY A 21 -52.08 37.59 -10.97
CA GLY A 21 -51.61 38.64 -10.06
C GLY A 21 -51.39 38.21 -8.61
N GLU A 22 -51.59 36.94 -8.25
CA GLU A 22 -51.35 36.45 -6.88
C GLU A 22 -49.89 36.07 -6.66
N ILE A 23 -49.27 36.56 -5.58
CA ILE A 23 -47.87 36.31 -5.26
C ILE A 23 -47.78 35.27 -4.14
N PHE A 24 -47.04 34.19 -4.39
CA PHE A 24 -46.73 33.15 -3.41
C PHE A 24 -45.22 33.11 -3.17
N ASN A 25 -44.80 33.21 -1.91
CA ASN A 25 -43.38 33.25 -1.52
C ASN A 25 -42.75 31.84 -1.47
N SER A 26 -43.54 30.81 -1.20
CA SER A 26 -43.07 29.43 -1.16
C SER A 26 -44.12 28.41 -1.61
N LEU A 27 -43.66 27.22 -1.99
CA LEU A 27 -44.53 26.07 -2.27
C LEU A 27 -45.30 25.57 -1.04
N LYS A 28 -44.87 25.94 0.18
CA LYS A 28 -45.62 25.63 1.41
C LYS A 28 -46.87 26.51 1.52
N ASP A 29 -46.80 27.76 1.09
CA ASP A 29 -47.93 28.69 1.09
C ASP A 29 -48.99 28.26 0.06
N VAL A 30 -48.53 27.72 -1.08
CA VAL A 30 -49.40 27.12 -2.11
C VAL A 30 -50.12 25.87 -1.57
N ALA A 31 -49.44 25.04 -0.78
CA ALA A 31 -50.03 23.85 -0.17
C ALA A 31 -51.03 24.17 0.96
N ALA A 32 -50.84 25.32 1.63
CA ALA A 32 -51.72 25.79 2.69
C ALA A 32 -53.00 26.47 2.16
N ASP A 33 -53.03 26.86 0.88
CA ASP A 33 -54.22 27.44 0.25
C ASP A 33 -55.29 26.35 0.01
N PRO A 34 -56.49 26.47 0.62
CA PRO A 34 -57.58 25.50 0.43
C PRO A 34 -57.99 25.34 -1.03
N ARG A 35 -57.89 26.42 -1.84
CA ARG A 35 -58.26 26.43 -3.26
C ARG A 35 -57.38 25.49 -4.08
N CYS A 36 -56.10 25.36 -3.73
CA CYS A 36 -55.17 24.46 -4.42
C CYS A 36 -55.54 22.99 -4.18
N SER A 37 -55.92 22.65 -2.94
CA SER A 37 -56.33 21.30 -2.56
C SER A 37 -57.69 20.91 -3.15
N GLU A 38 -58.62 21.86 -3.24
CA GLU A 38 -59.92 21.68 -3.89
C GLU A 38 -59.78 21.52 -5.41
N ASP A 39 -58.99 22.37 -6.07
CA ASP A 39 -58.71 22.26 -7.50
C ASP A 39 -58.06 20.92 -7.83
N TRP A 40 -57.14 20.43 -7.00
CA TRP A 40 -56.55 19.10 -7.19
C TRP A 40 -57.58 17.96 -7.12
N LYS A 41 -58.55 18.06 -6.20
CA LYS A 41 -59.63 17.06 -6.09
C LYS A 41 -60.52 17.07 -7.33
N ASN A 42 -60.82 18.26 -7.87
CA ASN A 42 -61.75 18.47 -8.97
C ASN A 42 -61.17 18.19 -10.37
N ILE A 43 -59.85 18.00 -10.49
CA ILE A 43 -59.23 17.67 -11.79
C ILE A 43 -59.64 16.29 -12.29
N SER A 44 -59.83 16.20 -13.61
CA SER A 44 -60.19 14.97 -14.30
C SER A 44 -59.11 13.90 -14.17
N PRO A 45 -59.46 12.60 -14.25
CA PRO A 45 -58.47 11.52 -14.22
C PRO A 45 -57.40 11.63 -15.33
N GLN A 46 -57.78 12.17 -16.50
CA GLN A 46 -56.90 12.35 -17.65
C GLN A 46 -55.82 13.40 -17.38
N GLU A 47 -56.20 14.55 -16.82
CA GLU A 47 -55.26 15.62 -16.45
C GLU A 47 -54.40 15.25 -15.24
N LYS A 48 -54.95 14.52 -14.26
CA LYS A 48 -54.16 13.91 -13.17
C LYS A 48 -53.08 12.97 -13.72
N GLY A 49 -53.39 12.25 -14.81
CA GLY A 49 -52.45 11.39 -15.53
C GLY A 49 -51.17 12.10 -15.96
N ILE A 50 -51.26 13.36 -16.41
CA ILE A 50 -50.10 14.17 -16.84
C ILE A 50 -49.15 14.42 -15.65
N TYR A 51 -49.68 14.75 -14.47
CA TYR A 51 -48.88 15.00 -13.28
C TYR A 51 -48.30 13.71 -12.68
N ILE A 52 -49.02 12.59 -12.80
CA ILE A 52 -48.53 11.26 -12.42
C ILE A 52 -47.36 10.85 -13.33
N ALA A 53 -47.46 11.10 -14.64
CA ALA A 53 -46.37 10.86 -15.59
C ALA A 53 -45.13 11.71 -15.24
N LYS A 54 -45.31 13.02 -15.00
CA LYS A 54 -44.22 13.91 -14.53
C LYS A 54 -43.56 13.42 -13.24
N ALA A 55 -44.34 12.87 -12.30
CA ALA A 55 -43.80 12.29 -11.07
C ALA A 55 -43.06 10.97 -11.29
N LYS A 56 -43.53 10.12 -12.21
CA LYS A 56 -42.83 8.89 -12.61
C LYS A 56 -41.50 9.23 -13.30
N ASP A 57 -41.50 10.17 -14.25
CA ASP A 57 -40.28 10.61 -14.94
C ASP A 57 -39.28 11.23 -13.97
N SER A 58 -39.74 12.00 -12.97
CA SER A 58 -38.86 12.53 -11.92
C SER A 58 -38.27 11.44 -11.03
N LYS A 59 -38.97 10.33 -10.79
CA LYS A 59 -38.43 9.18 -10.06
C LYS A 59 -37.44 8.40 -10.90
N ILE A 60 -37.71 8.21 -12.19
CA ILE A 60 -36.81 7.56 -13.15
C ILE A 60 -35.53 8.38 -13.30
N LYS A 61 -35.62 9.70 -13.44
CA LYS A 61 -34.45 10.60 -13.47
C LYS A 61 -33.67 10.59 -12.16
N ALA A 62 -34.35 10.51 -11.01
CA ALA A 62 -33.69 10.39 -9.72
C ALA A 62 -32.99 9.03 -9.52
N GLN A 63 -33.56 7.94 -10.08
CA GLN A 63 -32.94 6.61 -10.09
C GLN A 63 -31.77 6.52 -11.08
N GLY A 64 -31.86 7.16 -12.25
CA GLY A 64 -30.76 7.29 -13.20
C GLY A 64 -29.64 8.25 -12.75
N SER A 65 -29.91 9.07 -11.73
CA SER A 65 -28.93 9.96 -11.08
C SER A 65 -28.21 9.30 -9.90
N MET A 66 -28.56 8.07 -9.52
CA MET A 66 -27.70 7.30 -8.63
C MET A 66 -26.50 6.85 -9.43
N SER A 67 -25.33 7.43 -9.12
CA SER A 67 -24.10 7.05 -9.78
C SER A 67 -23.90 5.54 -9.68
N LYS A 68 -23.66 4.92 -10.84
CA LYS A 68 -23.44 3.48 -10.92
C LYS A 68 -22.17 3.17 -10.14
N LYS A 69 -22.20 2.15 -9.30
CA LYS A 69 -21.06 1.77 -8.47
C LYS A 69 -20.46 0.43 -8.88
N THR A 70 -19.15 0.26 -8.68
CA THR A 70 -18.47 -1.03 -8.80
C THR A 70 -18.95 -1.99 -7.71
N THR A 71 -18.63 -3.28 -7.83
CA THR A 71 -18.94 -4.31 -6.81
C THR A 71 -18.34 -3.97 -5.44
N ILE A 72 -17.27 -3.16 -5.40
CA ILE A 72 -16.62 -2.67 -4.18
C ILE A 72 -17.10 -1.27 -3.75
N GLY A 73 -18.10 -0.70 -4.43
CA GLY A 73 -18.79 0.52 -4.02
C GLY A 73 -18.19 1.84 -4.52
N GLU A 74 -17.22 1.80 -5.44
CA GLU A 74 -16.66 3.00 -6.08
C GLU A 74 -17.63 3.56 -7.11
N ASP A 75 -17.63 4.87 -7.30
CA ASP A 75 -18.38 5.49 -8.39
C ASP A 75 -17.73 5.18 -9.74
N LEU A 76 -18.46 4.57 -10.68
CA LEU A 76 -17.96 4.26 -12.02
C LEU A 76 -17.48 5.52 -12.74
N THR A 77 -18.14 6.66 -12.52
CA THR A 77 -17.73 7.93 -13.16
C THR A 77 -16.38 8.41 -12.63
N GLU A 78 -16.10 8.19 -11.35
CA GLU A 78 -14.81 8.50 -10.73
C GLU A 78 -13.71 7.55 -11.24
N VAL A 79 -14.01 6.25 -11.35
CA VAL A 79 -13.07 5.25 -11.89
C VAL A 79 -12.71 5.57 -13.35
N GLU A 80 -13.68 5.86 -14.21
CA GLU A 80 -13.44 6.24 -15.60
C GLU A 80 -12.59 7.52 -15.70
N LEU A 81 -12.88 8.51 -14.85
CA LEU A 81 -12.11 9.75 -14.79
C LEU A 81 -10.68 9.51 -14.30
N ASN A 82 -10.48 8.62 -13.33
CA ASN A 82 -9.15 8.24 -12.82
C ASN A 82 -8.33 7.53 -13.90
N LEU A 83 -8.93 6.58 -14.61
CA LEU A 83 -8.30 5.89 -15.72
C LEU A 83 -7.89 6.86 -16.83
N LYS A 84 -8.76 7.82 -17.16
CA LYS A 84 -8.44 8.86 -18.15
C LYS A 84 -7.29 9.76 -17.68
N ARG A 85 -7.27 10.18 -16.41
CA ARG A 85 -6.16 10.96 -15.85
C ARG A 85 -4.84 10.21 -15.88
N GLU A 86 -4.86 8.92 -15.53
CA GLU A 86 -3.67 8.05 -15.60
C GLU A 86 -3.16 7.92 -17.03
N GLN A 87 -4.05 7.71 -18.00
CA GLN A 87 -3.67 7.66 -19.43
C GLN A 87 -3.10 8.99 -19.92
N GLU A 88 -3.73 10.12 -19.58
CA GLU A 88 -3.22 11.46 -19.93
C GLU A 88 -1.86 11.72 -19.29
N PHE A 89 -1.66 11.30 -18.03
CA PHE A 89 -0.39 11.43 -17.34
C PHE A 89 0.70 10.61 -18.02
N GLN A 90 0.42 9.35 -18.36
CA GLN A 90 1.34 8.48 -19.09
C GLN A 90 1.69 9.05 -20.47
N GLN A 91 0.72 9.58 -21.21
CA GLN A 91 0.97 10.22 -22.50
C GLN A 91 1.86 11.45 -22.36
N LYS A 92 1.60 12.31 -21.37
CA LYS A 92 2.44 13.50 -21.09
C LYS A 92 3.87 13.10 -20.71
N MET A 93 4.02 12.05 -19.92
CA MET A 93 5.33 11.49 -19.57
C MET A 93 6.09 11.05 -20.81
N LEU A 94 5.48 10.22 -21.67
CA LEU A 94 6.13 9.72 -22.88
C LEU A 94 6.48 10.86 -23.85
N GLN A 95 5.58 11.82 -24.05
CA GLN A 95 5.82 13.01 -24.87
C GLN A 95 6.97 13.86 -24.31
N TYR A 96 7.03 14.05 -22.99
CA TYR A 96 8.11 14.78 -22.35
C TYR A 96 9.46 14.09 -22.57
N ILE A 97 9.54 12.78 -22.29
CA ILE A 97 10.77 12.01 -22.45
C ILE A 97 11.23 12.03 -23.91
N ASP A 98 10.31 11.78 -24.85
CA ASP A 98 10.62 11.80 -26.27
C ASP A 98 11.13 13.18 -26.74
N SER A 99 10.49 14.25 -26.28
CA SER A 99 10.92 15.63 -26.57
C SER A 99 12.32 15.91 -26.03
N VAL A 100 12.60 15.59 -24.76
CA VAL A 100 13.91 15.81 -24.14
C VAL A 100 15.01 15.02 -24.85
N VAL A 101 14.76 13.74 -25.14
CA VAL A 101 15.73 12.85 -25.78
C VAL A 101 15.97 13.26 -27.24
N SER A 102 14.91 13.55 -28.00
CA SER A 102 15.00 14.00 -29.39
C SER A 102 15.74 15.32 -29.52
N MET A 103 15.48 16.29 -28.62
CA MET A 103 16.23 17.55 -28.58
C MET A 103 17.70 17.32 -28.21
N GLY A 104 17.97 16.42 -27.27
CA GLY A 104 19.33 15.99 -26.92
C GLY A 104 20.09 15.40 -28.12
N LEU A 105 19.42 14.57 -28.93
CA LEU A 105 19.99 14.02 -30.15
C LEU A 105 20.25 15.09 -31.21
N LEU A 106 19.26 15.94 -31.49
CA LEU A 106 19.33 16.99 -32.50
C LEU A 106 20.49 17.96 -32.24
N HIS A 107 20.74 18.29 -30.97
CA HIS A 107 21.83 19.16 -30.55
C HIS A 107 23.14 18.42 -30.20
N ASN A 108 23.23 17.11 -30.44
CA ASN A 108 24.37 16.25 -30.04
C ASN A 108 24.79 16.44 -28.57
N ASN A 109 23.81 16.66 -27.70
CA ASN A 109 23.99 16.94 -26.28
C ASN A 109 23.37 15.86 -25.37
N LEU A 110 22.90 14.75 -25.95
CA LEU A 110 22.27 13.64 -25.21
C LEU A 110 23.14 13.16 -24.04
N GLN A 111 24.47 13.10 -24.23
CA GLN A 111 25.40 12.64 -23.21
C GLN A 111 25.44 13.53 -21.95
N LYS A 112 25.17 14.83 -22.09
CA LYS A 112 25.27 15.82 -21.00
C LYS A 112 23.95 16.07 -20.30
N LEU A 113 22.84 15.52 -20.81
CA LEU A 113 21.54 15.66 -20.17
C LEU A 113 21.57 15.03 -18.78
N LYS A 114 20.99 15.74 -17.83
CA LYS A 114 20.94 15.33 -16.43
C LYS A 114 19.54 14.84 -16.09
N PHE A 115 19.48 13.65 -15.51
CA PHE A 115 18.26 13.01 -15.03
C PHE A 115 18.37 12.77 -13.53
N ILE A 116 17.27 12.95 -12.82
CA ILE A 116 17.23 12.76 -11.37
C ILE A 116 16.51 11.46 -11.05
N PHE A 117 17.20 10.52 -10.43
CA PHE A 117 16.63 9.23 -10.01
C PHE A 117 16.28 9.26 -8.54
N ILE A 118 15.15 8.66 -8.15
CA ILE A 118 14.75 8.53 -6.74
C ILE A 118 14.29 7.12 -6.43
N HIS A 119 14.75 6.57 -5.31
CA HIS A 119 14.29 5.30 -4.77
C HIS A 119 13.91 5.45 -3.30
N VAL A 120 12.83 4.78 -2.88
CA VAL A 120 12.34 4.79 -1.50
C VAL A 120 12.03 3.37 -1.02
N ASN A 121 12.68 2.96 0.05
CA ASN A 121 12.28 1.81 0.87
C ASN A 121 11.23 2.23 1.88
N TRP A 122 10.38 1.29 2.29
CA TRP A 122 9.26 1.54 3.20
C TRP A 122 9.11 0.41 4.22
N PHE A 123 8.58 0.74 5.40
CA PHE A 123 8.30 -0.20 6.48
C PHE A 123 6.95 -0.89 6.32
N TYR A 124 5.86 -0.11 6.22
CA TYR A 124 4.51 -0.65 6.08
C TYR A 124 3.68 0.18 5.08
N LYS A 125 2.65 -0.45 4.53
CA LYS A 125 1.68 0.14 3.61
C LYS A 125 0.33 0.25 4.31
N ARG A 126 -0.23 1.46 4.39
CA ARG A 126 -1.53 1.75 5.01
C ARG A 126 -2.55 2.13 3.95
N GLU A 127 -3.70 1.46 3.95
CA GLU A 127 -4.84 1.83 3.11
C GLU A 127 -5.63 2.96 3.80
N ILE A 128 -5.74 4.12 3.16
CA ILE A 128 -6.45 5.31 3.69
C ILE A 128 -7.87 5.41 3.11
N GLY A 129 -8.10 4.82 1.95
CA GLY A 129 -9.38 4.84 1.27
C GLY A 129 -9.37 3.94 0.05
N ILE A 130 -10.40 4.06 -0.77
CA ILE A 130 -10.51 3.23 -1.97
C ILE A 130 -9.41 3.64 -2.96
N ASN A 131 -8.55 2.69 -3.32
CA ASN A 131 -7.37 2.86 -4.17
C ASN A 131 -6.34 3.90 -3.70
N LYS A 132 -6.33 4.26 -2.40
CA LYS A 132 -5.33 5.17 -1.84
C LYS A 132 -4.53 4.50 -0.74
N CYS A 133 -3.23 4.44 -0.96
CA CYS A 133 -2.27 3.83 -0.06
C CYS A 133 -1.25 4.87 0.36
N GLU A 134 -0.89 4.86 1.64
CA GLU A 134 0.23 5.62 2.19
C GLU A 134 1.31 4.67 2.63
N PHE A 135 2.55 5.02 2.32
CA PHE A 135 3.72 4.25 2.69
C PHE A 135 4.48 4.96 3.82
N CYS A 136 4.94 4.19 4.80
CA CYS A 136 5.85 4.69 5.81
C CYS A 136 7.30 4.52 5.33
N PRO A 137 8.03 5.58 4.98
CA PRO A 137 9.36 5.45 4.40
C PRO A 137 10.40 4.97 5.42
N ALA A 138 11.39 4.21 4.97
CA ALA A 138 12.47 3.64 5.78
C ALA A 138 13.85 4.17 5.36
N GLU A 139 14.06 4.39 4.06
CA GLU A 139 15.30 4.93 3.49
C GLU A 139 14.98 5.48 2.11
N PHE A 140 15.59 6.59 1.71
CA PHE A 140 15.53 7.03 0.31
C PHE A 140 16.89 7.48 -0.20
N ALA A 141 17.05 7.44 -1.52
CA ALA A 141 18.20 8.01 -2.21
C ALA A 141 17.73 8.76 -3.45
N VAL A 142 18.35 9.90 -3.71
CA VAL A 142 18.19 10.72 -4.90
C VAL A 142 19.54 10.86 -5.58
N ALA A 143 19.63 10.49 -6.85
CA ALA A 143 20.87 10.54 -7.61
C ALA A 143 20.72 11.43 -8.85
N GLN A 144 21.75 12.24 -9.13
CA GLN A 144 21.87 12.97 -10.38
C GLN A 144 22.73 12.16 -11.33
N PHE A 145 22.18 11.87 -12.51
CA PHE A 145 22.78 11.00 -13.52
C PHE A 145 22.92 11.71 -14.86
N SER A 146 24.04 11.52 -15.53
CA SER A 146 24.23 11.81 -16.96
C SER A 146 24.94 10.65 -17.64
N LEU A 147 24.81 10.53 -18.96
CA LEU A 147 25.50 9.49 -19.71
C LEU A 147 27.02 9.75 -19.81
N GLU A 148 27.44 11.02 -19.79
CA GLU A 148 28.85 11.44 -19.87
C GLU A 148 29.63 11.22 -18.57
N ASN A 149 29.00 11.52 -17.42
CA ASN A 149 29.66 11.49 -16.11
C ASN A 149 29.08 10.43 -15.17
N GLY A 150 28.16 9.58 -15.63
CA GLY A 150 27.49 8.59 -14.80
C GLY A 150 26.76 9.22 -13.63
N VAL A 151 26.89 8.63 -12.43
CA VAL A 151 26.29 9.16 -11.20
C VAL A 151 27.20 10.24 -10.60
N GLU A 152 26.76 11.50 -10.65
CA GLU A 152 27.55 12.66 -10.23
C GLU A 152 27.37 13.00 -8.74
N ASN A 153 26.12 13.01 -8.27
CA ASN A 153 25.77 13.40 -6.91
C ASN A 153 24.68 12.49 -6.35
N ILE A 154 24.72 12.21 -5.05
CA ILE A 154 23.73 11.39 -4.36
C ILE A 154 23.38 12.00 -3.02
N TYR A 155 22.11 12.33 -2.84
CA TYR A 155 21.52 12.60 -1.53
C TYR A 155 20.85 11.32 -1.01
N HIS A 156 21.18 10.89 0.20
CA HIS A 156 20.72 9.63 0.76
C HIS A 156 20.51 9.76 2.27
N GLU A 157 19.38 9.25 2.75
CA GLU A 157 19.02 9.27 4.17
C GLU A 157 18.38 7.93 4.58
N VAL A 158 18.72 7.46 5.78
CA VAL A 158 18.04 6.36 6.48
C VAL A 158 17.15 6.98 7.54
N LEU A 159 15.88 6.58 7.58
CA LEU A 159 14.85 7.31 8.31
C LEU A 159 14.56 6.67 9.67
N LYS A 160 14.33 7.53 10.65
CA LYS A 160 13.82 7.17 11.98
C LYS A 160 12.32 7.42 12.03
N MET A 161 11.56 6.33 11.99
CA MET A 161 10.10 6.39 12.01
C MET A 161 9.51 5.75 13.27
N LYS A 162 8.51 6.42 13.85
CA LYS A 162 7.69 5.82 14.91
C LYS A 162 6.57 5.01 14.28
N ILE A 163 6.67 3.68 14.34
CA ILE A 163 5.66 2.78 13.79
C ILE A 163 4.39 2.83 14.66
N PRO A 164 3.22 3.21 14.11
CA PRO A 164 1.96 3.24 14.86
C PRO A 164 1.51 1.84 15.31
N LEU A 165 0.67 1.81 16.36
CA LEU A 165 0.03 0.58 16.82
C LEU A 165 -0.78 -0.06 15.68
N GLY A 166 -0.70 -1.38 15.57
CA GLY A 166 -1.35 -2.18 14.53
C GLY A 166 -0.45 -2.52 13.33
N TRP A 167 0.61 -1.75 13.09
CA TRP A 167 1.48 -1.91 11.90
C TRP A 167 2.86 -2.51 12.18
N LYS A 168 3.14 -2.84 13.46
CA LYS A 168 4.45 -3.34 13.89
C LYS A 168 4.83 -4.66 13.22
N ARG A 169 3.86 -5.57 13.01
CA ARG A 169 4.10 -6.86 12.33
C ARG A 169 4.56 -6.65 10.89
N ASP A 170 3.77 -5.92 10.11
CA ASP A 170 4.04 -5.66 8.69
C ASP A 170 5.37 -4.91 8.51
N ALA A 171 5.68 -3.97 9.42
CA ALA A 171 6.94 -3.24 9.44
C ALA A 171 8.16 -4.15 9.68
N ILE A 172 8.04 -5.11 10.61
CA ILE A 172 9.10 -6.08 10.88
C ILE A 172 9.27 -7.03 9.70
N GLU A 173 8.16 -7.53 9.16
CA GLU A 173 8.17 -8.49 8.05
C GLU A 173 8.80 -7.88 6.79
N THR A 174 8.34 -6.69 6.38
CA THR A 174 8.90 -5.97 5.24
C THR A 174 10.38 -5.67 5.44
N SER A 175 10.76 -5.21 6.63
CA SER A 175 12.17 -4.97 6.96
C SER A 175 13.00 -6.24 6.82
N GLN A 176 12.59 -7.36 7.42
CA GLN A 176 13.34 -8.62 7.37
C GLN A 176 13.47 -9.18 5.95
N GLN A 177 12.43 -9.03 5.13
CA GLN A 177 12.41 -9.54 3.75
C GLN A 177 13.17 -8.65 2.76
N THR A 178 13.37 -7.37 3.09
CA THR A 178 13.93 -6.39 2.15
C THR A 178 15.14 -5.65 2.73
N HIS A 179 14.95 -4.41 3.17
CA HIS A 179 16.00 -3.46 3.50
C HIS A 179 16.69 -3.74 4.85
N GLN A 180 16.16 -4.59 5.71
CA GLN A 180 16.73 -4.96 7.02
C GLN A 180 17.10 -3.78 7.92
N ILE A 181 16.38 -2.67 7.77
CA ILE A 181 16.50 -1.49 8.65
C ILE A 181 15.64 -1.76 9.87
N PRO A 182 16.18 -1.73 11.10
CA PRO A 182 15.38 -1.89 12.31
C PRO A 182 14.27 -0.86 12.40
N ILE A 183 13.08 -1.30 12.83
CA ILE A 183 11.93 -0.42 13.10
C ILE A 183 12.18 0.57 14.25
N GLU A 184 13.16 0.29 15.11
CA GLU A 184 13.53 1.09 16.29
C GLU A 184 14.95 1.66 16.11
N LEU A 185 15.23 2.24 14.94
CA LEU A 185 16.53 2.88 14.66
C LEU A 185 16.63 4.24 15.37
N GLU A 186 17.64 4.41 16.23
CA GLU A 186 17.84 5.68 16.95
C GLU A 186 18.56 6.74 16.13
N ASP A 187 19.49 6.33 15.26
CA ASP A 187 20.45 7.17 14.53
C ASP A 187 19.94 7.64 13.14
N GLY A 188 18.68 7.39 12.80
CA GLY A 188 18.09 7.81 11.52
C GLY A 188 17.60 9.26 11.53
N GLN A 189 17.47 9.84 10.33
CA GLN A 189 16.88 11.18 10.14
C GLN A 189 15.37 11.13 10.37
N SER A 190 14.83 12.09 11.13
CA SER A 190 13.40 12.21 11.41
C SER A 190 12.81 13.58 11.05
N ASP A 191 13.65 14.56 10.73
CA ASP A 191 13.22 15.91 10.36
C ASP A 191 12.88 15.98 8.86
N PHE A 192 11.59 15.87 8.56
CA PHE A 192 11.07 15.98 7.20
C PHE A 192 11.25 17.36 6.57
N SER A 193 11.29 18.43 7.37
CA SER A 193 11.53 19.79 6.89
C SER A 193 12.98 19.97 6.45
N TYR A 194 13.93 19.45 7.23
CA TYR A 194 15.33 19.37 6.84
C TYR A 194 15.49 18.57 5.53
N MET A 195 14.87 17.39 5.46
CA MET A 195 14.98 16.53 4.28
C MET A 195 14.41 17.19 3.02
N PHE A 196 13.31 17.94 3.15
CA PHE A 196 12.73 18.73 2.07
C PHE A 196 13.68 19.84 1.60
N ASN A 197 14.29 20.57 2.53
CA ASN A 197 15.23 21.65 2.21
C ASN A 197 16.48 21.13 1.49
N GLU A 198 17.02 19.98 1.90
CA GLU A 198 18.17 19.37 1.21
C GLU A 198 17.76 18.83 -0.17
N LEU A 199 16.58 18.22 -0.30
CA LEU A 199 16.05 17.79 -1.60
C LEU A 199 15.88 18.97 -2.56
N THR A 200 15.26 20.06 -2.12
CA THR A 200 15.04 21.23 -2.98
C THR A 200 16.36 21.88 -3.40
N LYS A 201 17.34 22.00 -2.49
CA LYS A 201 18.71 22.43 -2.83
C LYS A 201 19.37 21.52 -3.85
N PHE A 202 19.21 20.20 -3.72
CA PHE A 202 19.75 19.22 -4.65
C PHE A 202 19.16 19.38 -6.07
N LEU A 203 17.87 19.73 -6.15
CA LEU A 203 17.17 19.91 -7.43
C LEU A 203 17.35 21.29 -8.06
N GLU A 204 17.75 22.30 -7.28
CA GLU A 204 17.83 23.70 -7.70
C GLU A 204 18.70 23.91 -8.94
N SER A 205 19.84 23.22 -9.02
CA SER A 205 20.78 23.33 -10.15
C SER A 205 20.24 22.79 -11.48
N ASN A 206 19.13 22.05 -11.44
CA ASN A 206 18.55 21.37 -12.60
C ASN A 206 17.14 21.90 -12.94
N LYS A 207 16.73 23.04 -12.38
CA LYS A 207 15.44 23.66 -12.69
C LYS A 207 15.35 24.09 -14.15
N THR A 208 14.14 23.93 -14.71
CA THR A 208 13.79 24.52 -16.00
C THR A 208 12.75 25.61 -15.76
N GLY A 209 13.20 26.87 -15.84
CA GLY A 209 12.41 28.01 -15.40
C GLY A 209 12.12 27.93 -13.90
N ASN A 210 10.84 27.95 -13.52
CA ASN A 210 10.41 27.88 -12.12
C ASN A 210 10.05 26.46 -11.64
N LYS A 211 10.24 25.42 -12.47
CA LYS A 211 9.85 24.05 -12.14
C LYS A 211 11.06 23.17 -11.86
N PHE A 212 10.93 22.30 -10.86
CA PHE A 212 11.91 21.25 -10.59
C PHE A 212 11.97 20.24 -11.75
N PRO A 213 13.12 19.58 -11.97
CA PRO A 213 13.21 18.50 -12.95
C PRO A 213 12.33 17.31 -12.51
N PRO A 214 11.84 16.49 -13.46
CA PRO A 214 11.15 15.26 -13.11
C PRO A 214 12.05 14.29 -12.34
N LEU A 215 11.44 13.61 -11.37
CA LEU A 215 12.06 12.54 -10.62
C LEU A 215 11.71 11.20 -11.27
N PHE A 216 12.71 10.43 -11.64
CA PHE A 216 12.51 9.13 -12.27
C PHE A 216 12.65 8.01 -11.24
N THR A 217 11.66 7.13 -11.17
CA THR A 217 11.63 5.95 -10.30
C THR A 217 11.03 4.77 -11.04
N ALA A 218 11.19 3.57 -10.50
CA ALA A 218 10.46 2.40 -11.00
C ALA A 218 8.95 2.62 -10.90
N LYS A 219 8.20 2.20 -11.92
CA LYS A 219 6.75 2.43 -12.07
C LYS A 219 5.96 2.06 -10.81
N ASP A 220 6.22 0.88 -10.26
CA ASP A 220 5.53 0.35 -9.08
C ASP A 220 5.89 1.09 -7.77
N LEU A 221 6.97 1.86 -7.76
CA LEU A 221 7.41 2.65 -6.61
C LEU A 221 6.89 4.10 -6.63
N SER A 222 6.23 4.54 -7.70
CA SER A 222 5.70 5.90 -7.82
C SER A 222 4.82 6.31 -6.62
N PRO A 223 3.88 5.47 -6.13
CA PRO A 223 3.06 5.80 -4.95
C PRO A 223 3.86 5.89 -3.64
N VAL A 224 4.98 5.16 -3.55
CA VAL A 224 5.88 5.17 -2.39
C VAL A 224 6.65 6.48 -2.35
N VAL A 225 7.18 6.92 -3.50
CA VAL A 225 7.85 8.21 -3.66
C VAL A 225 6.89 9.35 -3.36
N GLU A 226 5.67 9.30 -3.90
CA GLU A 226 4.63 10.30 -3.63
C GLU A 226 4.33 10.41 -2.12
N SER A 227 4.19 9.28 -1.43
CA SER A 227 3.98 9.26 0.03
C SER A 227 5.12 9.92 0.81
N LEU A 228 6.37 9.76 0.38
CA LEU A 228 7.52 10.43 0.98
C LEU A 228 7.47 11.94 0.75
N LEU A 229 7.21 12.37 -0.49
CA LEU A 229 7.14 13.79 -0.85
C LEU A 229 6.01 14.50 -0.10
N ILE A 230 4.83 13.87 0.01
CA ILE A 230 3.71 14.40 0.80
C ILE A 230 4.14 14.61 2.25
N LYS A 231 4.86 13.68 2.89
CA LYS A 231 5.36 13.87 4.27
C LYS A 231 6.35 15.02 4.39
N MET A 232 7.22 15.21 3.40
CA MET A 232 8.19 16.31 3.36
C MET A 232 7.51 17.68 3.18
N ILE A 233 6.46 17.72 2.36
CA ILE A 233 5.64 18.91 2.10
C ILE A 233 4.67 19.18 3.26
N ASP A 234 4.10 18.18 3.92
CA ASP A 234 3.28 18.44 5.12
C ASP A 234 4.12 19.06 6.25
N ALA A 235 5.43 18.78 6.26
CA ALA A 235 6.39 19.38 7.17
C ALA A 235 6.96 20.74 6.71
N SER A 236 6.73 21.16 5.46
CA SER A 236 7.34 22.35 4.85
C SER A 236 6.32 23.08 3.98
N ASN A 237 6.18 24.41 3.99
CA ASN A 237 5.14 25.11 3.22
C ASN A 237 5.29 25.08 1.66
N GLY A 238 5.71 23.97 1.04
CA GLY A 238 5.79 23.75 -0.41
C GLY A 238 4.49 23.22 -1.03
N SER A 239 4.52 22.96 -2.34
CA SER A 239 3.40 22.36 -3.07
C SER A 239 3.78 21.01 -3.66
N ILE A 240 2.85 20.05 -3.63
CA ILE A 240 3.03 18.74 -4.29
C ILE A 240 3.10 18.87 -5.81
N ASP A 241 2.43 19.88 -6.38
CA ASP A 241 2.40 20.14 -7.82
C ASP A 241 3.77 20.58 -8.37
N ASP A 242 4.73 20.88 -7.50
CA ASP A 242 6.11 21.23 -7.89
C ASP A 242 6.93 19.99 -8.31
N PHE A 243 6.49 18.79 -7.93
CA PHE A 243 7.19 17.53 -8.20
C PHE A 243 6.43 16.68 -9.22
N ILE A 244 7.15 16.21 -10.24
CA ILE A 244 6.63 15.31 -11.25
C ILE A 244 7.41 14.00 -11.16
N ILE A 245 6.71 12.88 -11.01
CA ILE A 245 7.31 11.54 -10.90
C ILE A 245 7.08 10.78 -12.20
N TYR A 246 8.15 10.38 -12.88
CA TYR A 246 8.09 9.63 -14.13
C TYR A 246 8.73 8.25 -14.01
N SER A 247 8.38 7.36 -14.93
CA SER A 247 8.94 6.00 -15.01
C SER A 247 10.36 6.04 -15.55
N ILE A 248 11.28 5.44 -14.80
CA ILE A 248 12.67 5.26 -15.23
C ILE A 248 12.79 4.22 -16.36
N GLU A 249 11.90 3.24 -16.41
CA GLU A 249 11.84 2.23 -17.46
C GLU A 249 11.51 2.87 -18.83
N ALA A 250 10.58 3.83 -18.84
CA ALA A 250 10.27 4.62 -20.03
C ALA A 250 11.45 5.49 -20.47
N LEU A 251 12.15 6.11 -19.52
CA LEU A 251 13.37 6.87 -19.81
C LEU A 251 14.47 5.96 -20.39
N PHE A 252 14.71 4.80 -19.78
CA PHE A 252 15.67 3.81 -20.24
C PHE A 252 15.39 3.38 -21.68
N GLY A 253 14.15 2.99 -22.00
CA GLY A 253 13.77 2.60 -23.35
C GLY A 253 14.01 3.72 -24.38
N ALA A 254 13.64 4.95 -24.04
CA ALA A 254 13.86 6.12 -24.90
C ALA A 254 15.36 6.42 -25.12
N LEU A 255 16.15 6.47 -24.04
CA LEU A 255 17.60 6.71 -24.11
C LEU A 255 18.32 5.65 -24.93
N ARG A 256 18.00 4.37 -24.69
CA ARG A 256 18.61 3.25 -25.42
C ARG A 256 18.26 3.31 -26.90
N ASN A 257 16.99 3.53 -27.25
CA ASN A 257 16.58 3.65 -28.65
C ASN A 257 17.24 4.83 -29.36
N ALA A 258 17.34 5.97 -28.67
CA ALA A 258 18.03 7.15 -29.17
C ALA A 258 19.54 6.93 -29.37
N ALA A 259 20.19 6.24 -28.43
CA ALA A 259 21.61 5.89 -28.54
C ALA A 259 21.88 4.99 -29.75
N VAL A 260 21.01 4.00 -29.97
CA VAL A 260 21.16 3.00 -31.03
C VAL A 260 20.84 3.55 -32.41
N GLN A 261 19.93 4.54 -32.53
CA GLN A 261 19.43 5.09 -33.80
C GLN A 261 20.52 5.49 -34.81
N LYS A 262 21.70 5.93 -34.35
CA LYS A 262 22.81 6.32 -35.24
C LYS A 262 23.60 5.14 -35.82
N VAL A 263 23.52 3.96 -35.19
CA VAL A 263 24.32 2.77 -35.50
C VAL A 263 23.46 1.65 -36.08
N ASP A 264 22.21 1.54 -35.63
CA ASP A 264 21.31 0.43 -35.92
C ASP A 264 19.84 0.87 -35.76
N ASP A 265 18.93 0.29 -36.55
CA ASP A 265 17.51 0.64 -36.56
C ASP A 265 16.65 -0.29 -35.67
N ARG A 266 17.30 -1.13 -34.86
CA ARG A 266 16.62 -2.03 -33.90
C ARG A 266 16.15 -1.27 -32.67
N SER A 267 15.06 -0.49 -32.78
CA SER A 267 14.34 0.05 -31.62
C SER A 267 13.60 -1.05 -30.84
N ILE A 268 13.50 -0.91 -29.53
CA ILE A 268 12.72 -1.81 -28.66
C ILE A 268 11.45 -1.12 -28.18
N PRO A 269 10.32 -1.84 -28.06
CA PRO A 269 9.10 -1.30 -27.48
C PRO A 269 9.23 -1.14 -25.96
N LEU A 270 8.40 -0.27 -25.37
CA LEU A 270 8.40 0.04 -23.93
C LEU A 270 8.30 -1.22 -23.05
N ILE A 271 7.43 -2.18 -23.41
CA ILE A 271 7.26 -3.42 -22.64
C ILE A 271 8.55 -4.25 -22.56
N VAL A 272 9.38 -4.24 -23.61
CA VAL A 272 10.68 -4.92 -23.60
C VAL A 272 11.65 -4.15 -22.72
N ALA A 273 11.64 -2.82 -22.79
CA ALA A 273 12.45 -1.98 -21.92
C ALA A 273 12.11 -2.18 -20.42
N GLU A 274 10.82 -2.21 -20.07
CA GLU A 274 10.33 -2.50 -18.72
C GLU A 274 10.84 -3.88 -18.23
N ASN A 275 10.71 -4.92 -19.06
CA ASN A 275 11.15 -6.26 -18.70
C ASN A 275 12.67 -6.39 -18.57
N GLU A 276 13.45 -5.77 -19.47
CA GLU A 276 14.91 -5.77 -19.39
C GLU A 276 15.40 -5.01 -18.16
N PHE A 277 14.83 -3.84 -17.87
CA PHE A 277 15.22 -3.03 -16.72
C PHE A 277 14.90 -3.74 -15.38
N SER A 278 13.78 -4.46 -15.32
CA SER A 278 13.33 -5.20 -14.13
C SER A 278 14.23 -6.36 -13.73
N LYS A 279 15.11 -6.86 -14.62
CA LYS A 279 16.01 -7.98 -14.30
C LYS A 279 17.05 -7.63 -13.23
N ASP A 280 17.37 -6.34 -13.07
CA ASP A 280 18.41 -5.84 -12.15
C ASP A 280 19.64 -6.77 -12.08
N PHE A 281 20.29 -6.99 -13.22
CA PHE A 281 21.40 -7.96 -13.34
C PHE A 281 22.60 -7.60 -12.44
N LEU A 282 22.67 -6.35 -11.97
CA LEU A 282 23.66 -5.85 -11.04
C LEU A 282 23.28 -6.01 -9.56
N CYS A 283 22.14 -6.66 -9.24
CA CYS A 283 21.60 -6.76 -7.87
C CYS A 283 22.60 -7.29 -6.83
N ASN A 284 23.52 -8.16 -7.23
CA ASN A 284 24.54 -8.77 -6.37
C ASN A 284 25.84 -7.96 -6.29
N THR A 285 25.89 -6.77 -6.87
CA THR A 285 27.07 -5.90 -6.85
C THR A 285 27.29 -5.33 -5.44
N ARG A 286 28.52 -5.46 -4.93
CA ARG A 286 28.94 -4.91 -3.63
C ARG A 286 29.67 -3.58 -3.78
N GLY A 287 29.72 -2.79 -2.71
CA GLY A 287 30.43 -1.51 -2.66
C GLY A 287 29.63 -0.33 -3.21
N LEU A 288 28.32 -0.50 -3.41
CA LEU A 288 27.41 0.55 -3.90
C LEU A 288 26.49 1.10 -2.79
N GLU A 289 26.31 0.31 -1.75
CA GLU A 289 25.44 0.54 -0.61
C GLU A 289 25.84 1.74 0.26
N CYS A 290 24.95 2.09 1.20
CA CYS A 290 25.23 3.08 2.23
C CYS A 290 26.03 2.48 3.39
N ASP A 291 26.55 3.32 4.28
CA ASP A 291 27.38 2.86 5.40
C ASP A 291 26.64 1.90 6.33
N PHE A 292 25.32 2.08 6.50
CA PHE A 292 24.48 1.18 7.29
C PHE A 292 24.43 -0.22 6.66
N HIS A 293 24.06 -0.30 5.39
CA HIS A 293 23.94 -1.55 4.64
C HIS A 293 25.29 -2.23 4.38
N LYS A 294 26.38 -1.45 4.33
CA LYS A 294 27.75 -1.97 4.25
C LYS A 294 28.13 -2.78 5.49
N ILE A 295 27.71 -2.34 6.67
CA ILE A 295 27.97 -3.06 7.93
C ILE A 295 27.18 -4.38 7.99
N LEU A 296 25.97 -4.38 7.42
CA LEU A 296 25.10 -5.55 7.35
C LEU A 296 25.45 -6.53 6.21
N ASP A 297 26.38 -6.16 5.33
CA ASP A 297 26.74 -6.91 4.11
C ASP A 297 25.53 -7.21 3.19
N ILE A 298 24.58 -6.27 3.11
CA ILE A 298 23.38 -6.39 2.28
C ILE A 298 23.23 -5.15 1.40
N SER A 299 23.66 -5.26 0.14
CA SER A 299 23.60 -4.15 -0.82
C SER A 299 22.34 -4.15 -1.68
N GLN A 300 21.70 -5.33 -1.86
CA GLN A 300 20.62 -5.53 -2.82
C GLN A 300 19.46 -4.54 -2.63
N TYR A 301 19.00 -4.36 -1.40
CA TYR A 301 17.82 -3.54 -1.10
C TYR A 301 18.15 -2.10 -0.72
N CYS A 302 19.43 -1.71 -0.63
CA CYS A 302 19.79 -0.34 -0.25
C CYS A 302 19.36 0.67 -1.32
N SER A 303 18.61 1.72 -0.94
CA SER A 303 18.16 2.77 -1.87
C SER A 303 19.33 3.40 -2.63
N LYS A 304 20.45 3.64 -1.93
CA LYS A 304 21.68 4.19 -2.54
C LYS A 304 22.31 3.24 -3.55
N SER A 305 22.25 1.93 -3.29
CA SER A 305 22.72 0.95 -4.25
C SER A 305 21.80 0.89 -5.46
N ILE A 306 20.48 0.90 -5.26
CA ILE A 306 19.49 0.77 -6.33
C ILE A 306 19.62 1.90 -7.36
N VAL A 307 19.66 3.17 -6.93
CA VAL A 307 19.81 4.30 -7.86
C VAL A 307 21.12 4.26 -8.66
N LYS A 308 22.20 3.71 -8.09
CA LYS A 308 23.46 3.49 -8.81
C LYS A 308 23.35 2.34 -9.80
N ARG A 309 22.68 1.24 -9.44
CA ARG A 309 22.47 0.11 -10.36
C ARG A 309 21.61 0.52 -11.55
N TRP A 310 20.56 1.32 -11.34
CA TRP A 310 19.79 1.92 -12.42
C TRP A 310 20.66 2.71 -13.41
N ALA A 311 21.52 3.59 -12.89
CA ALA A 311 22.46 4.34 -13.70
C ALA A 311 23.43 3.44 -14.49
N PHE A 312 24.02 2.43 -13.84
CA PHE A 312 24.93 1.50 -14.49
C PHE A 312 24.24 0.65 -15.56
N THR A 313 23.00 0.21 -15.32
CA THR A 313 22.18 -0.47 -16.32
C THR A 313 21.94 0.42 -17.54
N ILE A 314 21.63 1.71 -17.35
CA ILE A 314 21.47 2.65 -18.47
C ILE A 314 22.79 2.81 -19.23
N CYS A 315 23.92 2.97 -18.52
CA CYS A 315 25.23 3.09 -19.14
C CYS A 315 25.62 1.86 -19.95
N ASP A 316 25.39 0.65 -19.42
CA ASP A 316 25.71 -0.61 -20.08
C ASP A 316 25.02 -0.73 -21.45
N TYR A 317 23.75 -0.31 -21.54
CA TYR A 317 22.97 -0.38 -22.77
C TYR A 317 23.15 0.81 -23.72
N CYS A 318 23.69 1.96 -23.26
CA CYS A 318 23.71 3.21 -24.04
C CYS A 318 25.12 3.68 -24.41
N CYS A 319 26.10 3.54 -23.51
CA CYS A 319 27.40 4.21 -23.66
C CYS A 319 28.20 3.70 -24.86
N GLU A 320 28.15 2.40 -25.17
CA GLU A 320 28.84 1.82 -26.32
C GLU A 320 28.39 2.48 -27.63
N TYR A 321 27.08 2.61 -27.85
CA TYR A 321 26.50 3.21 -29.06
C TYR A 321 26.79 4.72 -29.17
N LEU A 322 27.04 5.39 -28.05
CA LEU A 322 27.38 6.82 -28.01
C LEU A 322 28.88 7.09 -28.02
N ASN A 323 29.73 6.05 -28.17
CA ASN A 323 31.18 6.14 -28.06
C ASN A 323 31.66 6.75 -26.72
N ILE A 324 30.91 6.51 -25.65
CA ILE A 324 31.29 6.95 -24.30
C ILE A 324 32.11 5.83 -23.66
N LYS A 325 33.33 6.18 -23.23
CA LYS A 325 34.20 5.23 -22.54
C LYS A 325 33.61 4.90 -21.16
N LEU A 326 33.30 3.64 -20.93
CA LEU A 326 32.88 3.15 -19.61
C LEU A 326 34.04 3.28 -18.61
N ILE A 327 33.79 3.96 -17.49
CA ILE A 327 34.75 4.20 -16.41
C ILE A 327 34.26 3.48 -15.16
N GLU A 328 35.14 2.74 -14.50
CA GLU A 328 34.83 2.03 -13.26
C GLU A 328 34.50 2.97 -12.10
N GLY A 329 33.46 2.62 -11.35
CA GLY A 329 32.89 3.43 -10.29
C GLY A 329 32.04 4.61 -10.76
N VAL A 330 32.01 4.89 -12.07
CA VAL A 330 31.28 6.01 -12.67
C VAL A 330 30.14 5.51 -13.57
N HIS A 331 30.48 4.65 -14.54
CA HIS A 331 29.55 4.07 -15.52
C HIS A 331 29.27 2.59 -15.27
N ARG A 332 30.21 1.89 -14.64
CA ARG A 332 30.09 0.49 -14.25
C ARG A 332 30.62 0.28 -12.83
N PRO A 333 30.23 -0.78 -12.12
CA PRO A 333 30.81 -1.09 -10.82
C PRO A 333 32.34 -1.18 -10.85
N LYS A 334 32.99 -0.87 -9.72
CA LYS A 334 34.42 -1.15 -9.58
C LYS A 334 34.62 -2.65 -9.46
N GLU A 335 35.56 -3.21 -10.23
CA GLU A 335 35.95 -4.59 -10.05
C GLU A 335 36.58 -4.74 -8.67
N THR A 336 35.88 -5.43 -7.76
CA THR A 336 36.46 -5.84 -6.49
C THR A 336 37.05 -7.24 -6.71
N PRO A 337 38.39 -7.41 -6.68
CA PRO A 337 38.97 -8.73 -6.82
C PRO A 337 38.44 -9.62 -5.69
N PHE A 338 37.89 -10.77 -6.07
CA PHE A 338 37.19 -11.75 -5.22
C PHE A 338 38.01 -12.31 -4.02
N LEU A 339 39.24 -11.85 -3.78
CA LEU A 339 40.25 -12.46 -2.90
C LEU A 339 40.91 -11.49 -1.90
N GLN A 340 40.29 -10.38 -1.50
CA GLN A 340 40.88 -9.48 -0.48
C GLN A 340 39.92 -9.00 0.62
N SER A 341 38.87 -9.77 0.95
CA SER A 341 37.98 -9.44 2.07
C SER A 341 38.55 -9.80 3.46
N SER A 342 39.73 -10.41 3.56
CA SER A 342 40.30 -10.85 4.85
C SER A 342 41.42 -9.96 5.42
N ASP A 343 42.08 -9.08 4.64
CA ASP A 343 43.35 -8.48 5.09
C ASP A 343 43.49 -6.95 5.00
N GLN A 344 42.52 -6.21 4.44
CA GLN A 344 42.65 -4.75 4.31
C GLN A 344 42.17 -3.92 5.52
N ASP A 345 41.46 -4.50 6.49
CA ASP A 345 40.95 -3.78 7.67
C ASP A 345 42.02 -3.43 8.72
N LYS A 346 43.28 -3.85 8.54
CA LYS A 346 44.36 -3.56 9.51
C LYS A 346 45.13 -2.25 9.26
N LYS A 347 44.89 -1.54 8.15
CA LYS A 347 45.72 -0.37 7.77
C LYS A 347 45.05 1.00 7.79
N SER A 348 43.79 1.14 8.18
CA SER A 348 43.21 2.46 8.46
C SER A 348 42.66 2.51 9.88
N GLY A 349 43.20 3.41 10.71
CA GLY A 349 42.81 3.61 12.12
C GLY A 349 41.39 4.14 12.35
N LYS A 350 40.43 3.82 11.46
CA LYS A 350 38.99 4.14 11.60
C LYS A 350 38.17 2.99 12.20
N GLY A 351 38.81 1.89 12.62
CA GLY A 351 38.15 0.66 13.07
C GLY A 351 37.28 0.79 14.33
N ALA A 352 37.60 1.71 15.26
CA ALA A 352 36.90 1.76 16.55
C ALA A 352 35.41 2.14 16.42
N SER A 353 35.07 3.12 15.58
CA SER A 353 33.69 3.58 15.42
C SER A 353 32.81 2.60 14.63
N GLY A 354 33.38 1.90 13.65
CA GLY A 354 32.69 0.87 12.88
C GLY A 354 32.42 -0.40 13.71
N ILE A 355 33.38 -0.80 14.57
CA ILE A 355 33.24 -1.94 15.47
C ILE A 355 32.15 -1.66 16.51
N ASP A 356 32.12 -0.48 17.13
CA ASP A 356 31.08 -0.11 18.12
C ASP A 356 29.68 -0.12 17.51
N LYS A 357 29.53 0.40 16.28
CA LYS A 357 28.24 0.35 15.56
C LYS A 357 27.84 -1.08 15.22
N ARG A 358 28.80 -1.92 14.78
CA ARG A 358 28.57 -3.35 14.49
C ARG A 358 28.18 -4.14 15.74
N ILE A 359 28.80 -3.88 16.89
CA ILE A 359 28.47 -4.52 18.18
C ILE A 359 27.07 -4.09 18.66
N LYS A 360 26.75 -2.79 18.60
CA LYS A 360 25.40 -2.29 18.91
C LYS A 360 24.35 -2.93 18.02
N HIS A 361 24.61 -3.06 16.71
CA HIS A 361 23.63 -3.62 15.78
C HIS A 361 23.52 -5.15 15.86
N LEU A 362 24.63 -5.88 16.12
CA LEU A 362 24.59 -7.31 16.43
C LEU A 362 23.66 -7.57 17.61
N SER A 363 23.75 -6.75 18.66
CA SER A 363 22.83 -6.82 19.81
C SER A 363 21.36 -6.57 19.44
N ILE A 364 21.06 -5.79 18.40
CA ILE A 364 19.70 -5.53 17.91
C ILE A 364 19.19 -6.72 17.08
N THR A 365 19.99 -7.26 16.15
CA THR A 365 19.65 -8.47 15.40
C THR A 365 19.50 -9.70 16.29
N ASP A 366 20.32 -9.84 17.33
CA ASP A 366 20.16 -10.91 18.33
C ASP A 366 18.88 -10.72 19.15
N ARG A 367 18.46 -9.48 19.43
CA ARG A 367 17.13 -9.19 20.02
C ARG A 367 15.98 -9.52 19.07
N LEU A 368 16.14 -9.32 17.75
CA LEU A 368 15.11 -9.61 16.75
C LEU A 368 14.94 -11.12 16.48
N LYS A 369 16.00 -11.93 16.63
CA LYS A 369 15.91 -13.40 16.58
C LYS A 369 15.11 -14.00 17.74
N VAL A 370 14.76 -13.23 18.78
CA VAL A 370 14.21 -13.76 20.04
C VAL A 370 12.68 -13.65 20.16
N LEU A 371 11.96 -13.15 19.15
CA LEU A 371 10.49 -13.15 19.15
C LEU A 371 9.93 -14.03 18.04
N GLU A 372 10.03 -15.35 18.23
CA GLU A 372 9.14 -16.28 17.53
C GLU A 372 7.69 -16.05 17.98
N MET A 373 6.74 -16.36 17.10
CA MET A 373 5.27 -16.12 17.17
C MET A 373 4.56 -16.38 18.51
N ASN A 374 5.21 -17.04 19.47
CA ASN A 374 4.64 -17.51 20.72
C ASN A 374 5.10 -16.65 21.92
N GLY A 375 5.96 -15.65 21.71
CA GLY A 375 6.50 -14.79 22.76
C GLY A 375 7.48 -15.48 23.71
N VAL A 376 8.08 -16.60 23.28
CA VAL A 376 8.99 -17.42 24.08
C VAL A 376 10.34 -17.50 23.37
N SER A 377 11.43 -17.18 24.08
CA SER A 377 12.78 -17.21 23.53
C SER A 377 13.21 -18.63 23.14
N GLY A 378 14.11 -18.75 22.15
CA GLY A 378 14.71 -20.03 21.75
C GLY A 378 15.41 -20.72 22.93
N ASP A 379 16.13 -19.96 23.75
CA ASP A 379 16.78 -20.47 24.96
C ASP A 379 15.79 -21.09 25.95
N HIS A 380 14.60 -20.49 26.11
CA HIS A 380 13.58 -21.05 26.98
C HIS A 380 13.06 -22.40 26.44
N ARG A 381 12.96 -22.58 25.12
CA ARG A 381 12.58 -23.87 24.54
C ARG A 381 13.64 -24.94 24.75
N SER A 382 14.91 -24.63 24.49
CA SER A 382 16.01 -25.58 24.73
C SER A 382 16.09 -25.98 26.20
N ILE A 383 16.00 -25.00 27.11
CA ILE A 383 15.99 -25.25 28.55
C ILE A 383 14.78 -26.08 28.98
N VAL A 384 13.64 -25.99 28.29
CA VAL A 384 12.44 -26.82 28.56
C VAL A 384 12.56 -28.21 27.96
N SER A 385 13.10 -28.35 26.75
CA SER A 385 13.27 -29.65 26.08
C SER A 385 14.35 -30.52 26.70
N GLU A 386 15.35 -29.91 27.36
CA GLU A 386 16.46 -30.61 28.01
C GLU A 386 16.17 -30.97 29.47
N ARG A 387 14.98 -30.66 30.01
CA ARG A 387 14.65 -30.98 31.40
C ARG A 387 14.43 -32.48 31.59
N SER A 388 15.11 -33.04 32.57
CA SER A 388 14.79 -34.37 33.07
C SER A 388 13.49 -34.38 33.87
N TYR A 389 12.83 -35.53 33.91
CA TYR A 389 11.57 -35.74 34.63
C TYR A 389 11.64 -35.27 36.10
N GLY A 390 12.77 -35.50 36.77
CA GLY A 390 12.98 -35.10 38.17
C GLY A 390 13.10 -33.58 38.37
N ILE A 391 13.57 -32.84 37.36
CA ILE A 391 13.62 -31.37 37.40
C ILE A 391 12.22 -30.78 37.19
N GLU A 392 11.43 -31.37 36.30
CA GLU A 392 10.05 -30.91 36.06
C GLU A 392 9.11 -31.20 37.25
N GLN A 393 9.32 -32.31 37.96
CA GLN A 393 8.60 -32.60 39.22
C GLN A 393 8.92 -31.59 40.33
N ARG A 394 10.20 -31.22 40.51
CA ARG A 394 10.60 -30.22 41.51
C ARG A 394 9.95 -28.87 41.26
N ARG A 395 9.99 -28.40 40.01
CA ARG A 395 9.33 -27.14 39.61
C ARG A 395 7.83 -27.14 39.88
N ARG A 396 7.13 -28.26 39.60
CA ARG A 396 5.69 -28.38 39.89
C ARG A 396 5.38 -28.33 41.38
N ASN A 397 6.28 -28.87 42.21
CA ASN A 397 6.14 -28.87 43.66
C ASN A 397 6.52 -27.52 44.29
N GLU A 398 7.39 -26.74 43.63
CA GLU A 398 7.88 -25.43 44.08
C GLU A 398 7.07 -24.24 43.51
N CYS A 399 6.11 -24.47 42.60
CA CYS A 399 5.29 -23.41 42.04
C CYS A 399 4.42 -22.76 43.12
N LYS A 400 4.44 -21.42 43.18
CA LYS A 400 3.53 -20.62 44.00
C LYS A 400 2.07 -21.00 43.71
N PRO A 401 1.17 -20.94 44.71
CA PRO A 401 -0.25 -21.16 44.49
C PRO A 401 -0.77 -20.27 43.35
N LEU A 402 -1.53 -20.85 42.43
CA LEU A 402 -2.19 -20.07 41.38
C LEU A 402 -3.34 -19.29 42.02
N ASP A 403 -3.27 -17.97 42.02
CA ASP A 403 -4.43 -17.12 42.30
C ASP A 403 -5.36 -17.15 41.09
N ILE A 404 -6.40 -17.96 41.18
CA ILE A 404 -7.50 -17.97 40.21
C ILE A 404 -8.37 -16.75 40.52
N ILE A 405 -8.17 -15.66 39.76
CA ILE A 405 -9.05 -14.50 39.83
C ILE A 405 -10.36 -14.86 39.13
N ASP A 406 -11.38 -15.21 39.93
CA ASP A 406 -12.75 -15.40 39.47
C ASP A 406 -13.41 -14.04 39.22
N HIS A 407 -13.33 -13.55 37.99
CA HIS A 407 -13.95 -12.29 37.56
C HIS A 407 -15.50 -12.31 37.64
N GLY A 408 -16.13 -13.44 38.01
CA GLY A 408 -17.57 -13.55 38.23
C GLY A 408 -18.03 -13.20 39.66
N LYS A 409 -17.11 -12.98 40.62
CA LYS A 409 -17.45 -12.73 42.04
C LYS A 409 -16.92 -11.42 42.62
N ALA A 410 -16.41 -10.51 41.79
CA ALA A 410 -16.10 -9.16 42.23
C ALA A 410 -17.37 -8.30 42.23
N SER A 411 -18.13 -8.32 43.33
CA SER A 411 -19.19 -7.35 43.61
C SER A 411 -18.83 -6.53 44.85
N THR A 412 -18.77 -5.22 44.60
CA THR A 412 -19.01 -4.10 45.52
C THR A 412 -18.03 -3.84 46.67
N SER A 413 -17.06 -2.95 46.42
CA SER A 413 -16.72 -1.88 47.37
C SER A 413 -16.08 -0.70 46.63
N SER A 414 -16.91 0.33 46.43
CA SER A 414 -16.62 1.77 46.25
C SER A 414 -15.16 2.21 46.09
N LEU A 415 -14.81 2.75 44.92
CA LEU A 415 -14.12 4.04 44.79
C LEU A 415 -14.19 4.59 43.35
N ASP A 416 -14.17 5.91 43.29
CA ASP A 416 -14.68 6.82 42.28
C ASP A 416 -14.10 6.79 40.85
N ASN A 417 -15.02 7.14 39.94
CA ASN A 417 -14.92 8.00 38.76
C ASN A 417 -14.32 7.51 37.42
N SER A 418 -15.20 7.66 36.42
CA SER A 418 -14.97 8.08 35.03
C SER A 418 -14.09 7.20 34.14
N ALA A 419 -14.73 6.37 33.32
CA ALA A 419 -14.52 6.28 31.86
C ALA A 419 -15.23 5.05 31.25
N LEU A 420 -15.84 5.25 30.08
CA LEU A 420 -16.20 4.25 29.05
C LEU A 420 -17.42 3.34 29.32
N ASN A 421 -18.61 3.85 28.95
CA ASN A 421 -19.76 3.04 28.57
C ASN A 421 -19.45 2.25 27.29
N ILE A 422 -19.02 0.99 27.42
CA ILE A 422 -19.00 0.02 26.32
C ILE A 422 -20.28 -0.82 26.44
N PRO A 423 -21.23 -0.74 25.49
CA PRO A 423 -22.40 -1.61 25.51
C PRO A 423 -21.98 -3.05 25.19
N THR A 424 -22.01 -3.92 26.19
CA THR A 424 -21.84 -5.37 26.03
C THR A 424 -23.04 -5.94 25.28
N ARG A 425 -22.93 -6.01 23.94
CA ARG A 425 -23.87 -6.78 23.11
C ARG A 425 -23.36 -8.22 23.01
N PRO A 426 -24.14 -9.25 23.38
CA PRO A 426 -23.69 -10.63 23.21
C PRO A 426 -23.49 -10.93 21.71
N LEU A 427 -22.34 -11.50 21.38
CA LEU A 427 -22.00 -11.95 20.02
C LEU A 427 -23.05 -12.98 19.57
N ARG A 428 -23.81 -12.66 18.52
CA ARG A 428 -24.66 -13.64 17.83
C ARG A 428 -23.76 -14.55 16.99
N THR A 429 -24.01 -15.85 17.07
CA THR A 429 -23.45 -16.83 16.13
C THR A 429 -23.83 -16.47 14.68
N PRO A 430 -22.89 -16.53 13.72
CA PRO A 430 -23.18 -16.24 12.33
C PRO A 430 -24.26 -17.20 11.78
N LYS A 431 -25.23 -16.66 11.03
CA LYS A 431 -26.31 -17.41 10.38
C LYS A 431 -25.94 -17.93 8.99
N THR A 432 -24.65 -18.13 8.73
CA THR A 432 -24.15 -18.54 7.42
C THR A 432 -23.07 -19.60 7.59
N MET A 433 -23.32 -20.77 7.01
CA MET A 433 -22.36 -21.87 6.95
C MET A 433 -21.17 -21.48 6.05
N PRO A 434 -19.93 -21.81 6.44
CA PRO A 434 -18.76 -21.61 5.59
C PRO A 434 -18.85 -22.41 4.29
N GLN A 435 -18.41 -21.80 3.20
CA GLN A 435 -18.44 -22.34 1.83
C GLN A 435 -17.55 -23.58 1.62
N ALA A 436 -16.74 -23.95 2.61
CA ALA A 436 -15.98 -25.21 2.66
C ALA A 436 -16.86 -26.47 2.78
N PHE A 437 -18.18 -26.32 2.95
CA PHE A 437 -19.17 -27.42 2.97
C PHE A 437 -19.98 -27.56 1.67
N LEU A 438 -19.75 -26.73 0.65
CA LEU A 438 -20.43 -26.78 -0.65
C LEU A 438 -19.45 -27.26 -1.72
N GLY A 439 -19.14 -28.55 -1.69
CA GLY A 439 -18.28 -29.17 -2.70
C GLY A 439 -18.19 -30.66 -2.49
N SER A 440 -19.29 -31.38 -2.74
CA SER A 440 -19.34 -32.84 -2.98
C SER A 440 -20.78 -33.27 -3.28
N GLN A 441 -21.26 -33.02 -4.49
CA GLN A 441 -22.26 -33.88 -5.11
C GLN A 441 -21.72 -34.29 -6.47
N GLU A 442 -21.02 -35.42 -6.50
CA GLU A 442 -21.03 -36.32 -7.65
C GLU A 442 -20.52 -37.70 -7.22
N SER A 443 -21.31 -38.71 -7.59
CA SER A 443 -21.01 -40.15 -7.59
C SER A 443 -20.73 -40.86 -6.26
N SER A 444 -21.73 -41.66 -5.88
CA SER A 444 -21.63 -42.81 -4.98
C SER A 444 -20.66 -43.88 -5.49
N THR A 445 -19.59 -44.16 -4.76
CA THR A 445 -19.14 -45.54 -4.45
C THR A 445 -18.42 -45.53 -3.10
N SER A 446 -18.68 -46.57 -2.32
CA SER A 446 -18.37 -46.73 -0.90
C SER A 446 -16.95 -47.21 -0.65
N ASP A 447 -16.21 -46.53 0.22
CA ASP A 447 -15.20 -47.16 1.09
C ASP A 447 -15.26 -46.48 2.47
N ALA A 448 -15.78 -47.23 3.44
CA ALA A 448 -15.92 -46.78 4.82
C ALA A 448 -14.59 -46.94 5.57
N LEU A 449 -13.97 -45.83 5.98
CA LEU A 449 -12.84 -45.86 6.91
C LEU A 449 -13.35 -46.18 8.32
N ASN A 450 -12.77 -47.24 8.88
CA ASN A 450 -13.12 -47.92 10.12
C ASN A 450 -12.68 -47.07 11.34
N PRO A 451 -13.54 -46.80 12.34
CA PRO A 451 -13.21 -45.94 13.48
C PRO A 451 -12.27 -46.57 14.53
N ASN A 452 -11.60 -47.68 14.20
CA ASN A 452 -10.71 -48.42 15.11
C ASN A 452 -9.21 -48.09 14.96
N ASP A 453 -8.83 -47.14 14.10
CA ASP A 453 -7.41 -46.81 13.85
C ASP A 453 -6.84 -45.67 14.72
N PHE A 454 -7.51 -45.28 15.80
CA PHE A 454 -6.97 -44.31 16.75
C PHE A 454 -6.52 -44.98 18.06
N PRO A 455 -5.24 -44.83 18.48
CA PRO A 455 -4.78 -45.39 19.74
C PRO A 455 -5.40 -44.63 20.93
N PRO A 456 -5.82 -45.33 22.01
CA PRO A 456 -6.56 -44.73 23.11
C PRO A 456 -5.63 -43.97 24.08
N ILE A 457 -5.80 -42.65 24.16
CA ILE A 457 -5.21 -41.83 25.23
C ILE A 457 -6.03 -42.04 26.51
N ARG A 458 -5.43 -42.75 27.48
CA ARG A 458 -5.99 -43.00 28.81
C ARG A 458 -6.27 -41.69 29.57
N GLY A 459 -7.54 -41.48 29.92
CA GLY A 459 -7.92 -41.22 31.32
C GLY A 459 -8.42 -39.82 31.71
N ARG A 460 -9.72 -39.56 31.57
CA ARG A 460 -10.73 -39.45 32.66
C ARG A 460 -12.08 -39.05 32.05
N GLY A 461 -13.08 -39.90 32.25
CA GLY A 461 -14.34 -39.89 31.50
C GLY A 461 -15.33 -38.80 31.90
N ILE A 462 -16.11 -38.37 30.91
CA ILE A 462 -17.38 -37.65 31.08
C ILE A 462 -18.45 -38.44 30.31
N ASN A 463 -19.44 -38.96 31.05
CA ASN A 463 -20.57 -39.69 30.50
C ASN A 463 -21.56 -38.71 29.84
N TYR A 464 -21.67 -38.75 28.51
CA TYR A 464 -22.78 -38.09 27.81
C TYR A 464 -24.01 -39.02 27.76
N LYS A 465 -25.04 -38.69 28.54
CA LYS A 465 -26.38 -39.27 28.42
C LYS A 465 -26.97 -38.91 27.05
N ARG A 466 -27.22 -39.89 26.19
CA ARG A 466 -28.05 -39.73 24.97
C ARG A 466 -29.51 -39.49 25.38
N LYS A 467 -30.08 -38.36 24.95
CA LYS A 467 -31.53 -38.19 24.84
C LYS A 467 -31.96 -38.67 23.46
N THR A 468 -32.74 -39.74 23.44
CA THR A 468 -33.53 -40.21 22.30
C THR A 468 -34.80 -39.36 22.18
N THR A 469 -35.04 -38.76 21.03
CA THR A 469 -36.41 -38.40 20.60
C THR A 469 -36.52 -38.57 19.08
N ASP A 470 -37.59 -39.24 18.70
CA ASP A 470 -37.94 -39.81 17.42
C ASP A 470 -38.12 -38.80 16.28
N ILE A 471 -37.64 -39.16 15.08
CA ILE A 471 -38.01 -38.52 13.83
C ILE A 471 -39.00 -39.45 13.10
N LYS A 472 -40.24 -38.99 12.96
CA LYS A 472 -41.30 -39.66 12.19
C LYS A 472 -41.00 -39.58 10.68
N SER A 473 -41.18 -40.70 10.00
CA SER A 473 -41.17 -40.87 8.54
C SER A 473 -42.46 -40.34 7.88
N PRO A 474 -42.41 -39.89 6.60
CA PRO A 474 -43.58 -39.36 5.91
C PRO A 474 -44.43 -40.46 5.26
N LEU A 475 -45.74 -40.40 5.47
CA LEU A 475 -46.76 -41.18 4.77
C LEU A 475 -47.18 -40.45 3.48
N GLY A 476 -47.32 -41.21 2.40
CA GLY A 476 -47.64 -40.71 1.06
C GLY A 476 -49.12 -40.67 0.69
N LYS A 477 -49.36 -39.98 -0.44
CA LYS A 477 -50.39 -40.09 -1.49
C LYS A 477 -51.88 -40.24 -1.11
N GLY A 478 -52.68 -39.28 -1.60
CA GLY A 478 -54.10 -39.45 -1.90
C GLY A 478 -54.57 -38.45 -2.97
N ARG A 479 -55.02 -38.95 -4.12
CA ARG A 479 -55.74 -38.22 -5.19
C ARG A 479 -57.20 -37.99 -4.78
N GLY A 480 -57.85 -36.98 -5.34
CA GLY A 480 -59.32 -36.89 -5.29
C GLY A 480 -59.93 -35.73 -6.09
N LYS A 481 -60.32 -36.06 -7.33
CA LYS A 481 -61.32 -35.44 -8.25
C LYS A 481 -61.13 -34.00 -8.70
#